data_AF-A0A5K3ETA1-F1
#
_entry.id   AF-A0A5K3ETA1-F1
#
_cell.length_a   1.000
_cell.length_b   1.000
_cell.length_c   1.000
_cell.angle_alpha   90.00
_cell.angle_beta   90.00
_cell.angle_gamma   90.00
#
_symmetry.space_group_name_H-M   'P 1'
#
loop_
_entity.id
_entity.type
_entity.pdbx_description
1 polymer ?
#
loop_
_entity_poly.entity_id
_entity_poly.type
_entity_poly.pdbx_seq_one_letter_code
_entity_poly.pdbx_strand_id
1 'polypeptide(L)'
;MEAIIGHVREGNLAETRLWLDMSENDVNQGDEHRFSLLHWAAREGRRAIVELLISRGARVNATNLGDDTALHLAAAHGHYDVVYFLLTNFRLAVDAANEHGNTPLHYACFWNHHEIAELLIKFGASLMQENKYGSTPLEIARPRAAAMLAPMAQSYGADLVRRRPFRDQSWIGTKTRARDATIYKLDGDAWDPRDVELSGALADGHGAEVLRGFFRNKEVVVKMLKLKHYTDRQARDFKEEFPRLRIFNHPNILPVLAIFNATPRLCVISEFMPFGTLYNLLHPPPPGPQQILDENAHPHEPPVVSLRQALRFALDIAKAMEFLHTPELKVPNFRLNSRHVLIDEDIAKIGNPVDEDMPDDEMLIARLDMADYKFSFHEKAREYNPAWMSPEGNALGTNMKFFNKFGFAPPPRSGEF
;
A
#
# COMPACT_ATOMS: atom_id res chain seq x y z
N MET A 1 19.09 -6.47 6.19
CA MET A 1 18.01 -6.20 7.16
C MET A 1 18.55 -5.80 8.53
N GLU A 2 19.44 -6.58 9.16
CA GLU A 2 19.92 -6.25 10.52
C GLU A 2 20.62 -4.90 10.65
N ALA A 3 21.47 -4.51 9.68
CA ALA A 3 22.19 -3.24 9.73
C ALA A 3 21.24 -2.02 9.80
N ILE A 4 20.23 -1.97 8.92
CA ILE A 4 19.23 -0.88 8.93
C ILE A 4 18.37 -0.92 10.19
N ILE A 5 18.04 -2.10 10.73
CA ILE A 5 17.35 -2.20 12.03
C ILE A 5 18.20 -1.57 13.14
N GLY A 6 19.52 -1.81 13.15
CA GLY A 6 20.44 -1.16 14.09
C GLY A 6 20.37 0.36 14.02
N HIS A 7 20.50 0.93 12.81
CA HIS A 7 20.39 2.38 12.60
C HIS A 7 19.04 2.95 13.03
N VAL A 8 17.94 2.24 12.75
CA VAL A 8 16.60 2.64 13.20
C VAL A 8 16.52 2.64 14.72
N ARG A 9 17.02 1.61 15.39
CA ARG A 9 16.98 1.53 16.87
C ARG A 9 17.83 2.61 17.53
N GLU A 10 18.97 2.94 16.94
CA GLU A 10 19.87 4.01 17.41
C GLU A 10 19.35 5.43 17.12
N GLY A 11 18.36 5.57 16.23
CA GLY A 11 17.84 6.88 15.84
C GLY A 11 18.66 7.56 14.74
N ASN A 12 19.47 6.81 13.98
CA ASN A 12 20.27 7.34 12.89
C ASN A 12 19.39 7.63 11.65
N LEU A 13 18.85 8.83 11.61
CA LEU A 13 17.96 9.30 10.53
C LEU A 13 18.65 9.37 9.16
N ALA A 14 19.94 9.72 9.13
CA ALA A 14 20.68 9.89 7.88
C ALA A 14 20.89 8.55 7.16
N GLU A 15 21.39 7.55 7.88
CA GLU A 15 21.56 6.20 7.31
C GLU A 15 20.22 5.56 6.96
N THR A 16 19.19 5.81 7.78
CA THR A 16 17.83 5.34 7.45
C THR A 16 17.32 5.96 6.15
N ARG A 17 17.55 7.26 5.94
CA ARG A 17 17.18 7.94 4.69
C ARG A 17 17.96 7.38 3.49
N LEU A 18 19.28 7.25 3.61
CA LEU A 18 20.11 6.71 2.54
C LEU A 18 19.67 5.30 2.13
N TRP A 19 19.37 4.45 3.12
CA TRP A 19 18.81 3.13 2.85
C TRP A 19 17.47 3.21 2.11
N LEU A 20 16.58 4.11 2.55
CA LEU A 20 15.27 4.31 1.91
C LEU A 20 15.36 5.03 0.56
N ASP A 21 16.48 5.62 0.16
CA ASP A 21 16.62 6.24 -1.16
C ASP A 21 16.92 5.20 -2.26
N MET A 22 17.33 3.99 -1.87
CA MET A 22 17.46 2.86 -2.78
C MET A 22 16.07 2.29 -3.08
N SER A 23 15.62 2.37 -4.34
CA SER A 23 14.26 1.98 -4.75
C SER A 23 13.90 0.52 -4.46
N GLU A 24 14.90 -0.36 -4.52
CA GLU A 24 14.76 -1.81 -4.31
C GLU A 24 14.48 -2.17 -2.83
N ASN A 25 14.76 -1.25 -1.91
CA ASN A 25 14.56 -1.49 -0.48
C ASN A 25 13.08 -1.33 -0.12
N ASP A 26 12.49 -2.40 0.42
CA ASP A 26 11.11 -2.40 0.88
C ASP A 26 10.99 -1.90 2.32
N VAL A 27 10.37 -0.73 2.48
CA VAL A 27 10.09 -0.11 3.79
C VAL A 27 9.18 -0.99 4.67
N ASN A 28 8.36 -1.84 4.06
CA ASN A 28 7.43 -2.73 4.74
C ASN A 28 8.03 -4.11 5.04
N GLN A 29 9.29 -4.35 4.68
CA GLN A 29 9.97 -5.59 4.98
C GLN A 29 10.13 -5.76 6.49
N GLY A 30 9.61 -6.88 7.00
CA GLY A 30 9.80 -7.31 8.39
C GLY A 30 10.97 -8.26 8.57
N ASP A 31 11.51 -8.33 9.79
CA ASP A 31 12.46 -9.37 10.20
C ASP A 31 11.81 -10.78 10.30
N GLU A 32 12.52 -11.73 10.91
CA GLU A 32 12.03 -13.11 11.12
C GLU A 32 10.78 -13.19 12.01
N HIS A 33 10.56 -12.18 12.86
CA HIS A 33 9.40 -12.04 13.72
C HIS A 33 8.34 -11.08 13.14
N ARG A 34 8.52 -10.67 11.88
CA ARG A 34 7.67 -9.71 11.15
C ARG A 34 7.65 -8.31 11.77
N PHE A 35 8.64 -7.95 12.57
CA PHE A 35 8.81 -6.55 12.95
C PHE A 35 9.34 -5.77 11.74
N SER A 36 8.52 -4.86 11.23
CA SER A 36 8.95 -3.88 10.23
C SER A 36 9.83 -2.79 10.87
N LEU A 37 10.50 -1.99 10.04
CA LEU A 37 11.25 -0.82 10.53
C LEU A 37 10.37 0.14 11.36
N LEU A 38 9.08 0.26 11.02
CA LEU A 38 8.13 1.09 11.77
C LEU A 38 7.91 0.56 13.19
N HIS A 39 7.85 -0.77 13.36
CA HIS A 39 7.74 -1.39 14.68
C HIS A 39 8.97 -1.10 15.53
N TRP A 40 10.17 -1.26 14.97
CA TRP A 40 11.43 -0.95 15.65
C TRP A 40 11.55 0.52 16.02
N ALA A 41 11.21 1.43 15.10
CA ALA A 41 11.23 2.87 15.35
C ALA A 41 10.24 3.27 16.46
N ALA A 42 9.04 2.69 16.45
CA ALA A 42 8.02 2.97 17.46
C ALA A 42 8.39 2.40 18.85
N ARG A 43 8.96 1.19 18.87
CA ARG A 43 9.46 0.53 20.09
C ARG A 43 10.57 1.32 20.80
N GLU A 44 11.40 2.01 20.03
CA GLU A 44 12.58 2.75 20.54
C GLU A 44 12.33 4.28 20.60
N GLY A 45 11.10 4.73 20.34
CA GLY A 45 10.70 6.14 20.48
C GLY A 45 11.31 7.08 19.44
N ARG A 46 11.66 6.57 18.26
CA ARG A 46 12.35 7.35 17.21
C ARG A 46 11.35 8.08 16.32
N ARG A 47 10.66 9.09 16.86
CA ARG A 47 9.59 9.83 16.14
C ARG A 47 10.00 10.34 14.75
N ALA A 48 11.19 10.93 14.61
CA ALA A 48 11.66 11.42 13.30
C ALA A 48 11.82 10.29 12.27
N ILE A 49 12.20 9.08 12.71
CA ILE A 49 12.28 7.91 11.85
C ILE A 49 10.89 7.36 11.55
N VAL A 50 9.97 7.35 12.53
CA VAL A 50 8.56 6.99 12.32
C VAL A 50 7.95 7.86 11.20
N GLU A 51 8.12 9.17 11.28
CA GLU A 51 7.67 10.13 10.26
C GLU A 51 8.27 9.83 8.89
N LEU A 52 9.58 9.62 8.82
CA LEU A 52 10.28 9.29 7.59
C LEU A 52 9.74 7.98 6.97
N LEU A 53 9.66 6.91 7.75
CA LEU A 53 9.19 5.61 7.26
C LEU A 53 7.77 5.70 6.70
N ILE A 54 6.87 6.37 7.40
CA ILE A 54 5.48 6.54 6.94
C ILE A 54 5.44 7.39 5.67
N SER A 55 6.24 8.46 5.58
CA SER A 55 6.34 9.26 4.35
C SER A 55 6.82 8.46 3.14
N ARG A 56 7.59 7.38 3.37
CA ARG A 56 8.07 6.43 2.35
C ARG A 56 7.13 5.25 2.13
N GLY A 57 5.93 5.27 2.68
CA GLY A 57 4.91 4.24 2.46
C GLY A 57 4.92 3.08 3.46
N ALA A 58 5.50 3.26 4.65
CA ALA A 58 5.34 2.28 5.72
C ALA A 58 3.88 2.13 6.14
N ARG A 59 3.42 0.89 6.25
CA ARG A 59 2.07 0.54 6.66
C ARG A 59 1.90 0.71 8.16
N VAL A 60 1.10 1.70 8.56
CA VAL A 60 0.90 2.06 9.98
C VAL A 60 0.18 0.95 10.76
N ASN A 61 -0.74 0.24 10.11
CA ASN A 61 -1.49 -0.88 10.66
C ASN A 61 -0.81 -2.25 10.47
N ALA A 62 0.46 -2.27 10.05
CA ALA A 62 1.21 -3.52 9.99
C ALA A 62 1.28 -4.17 11.37
N THR A 63 1.21 -5.50 11.38
CA THR A 63 1.32 -6.30 12.60
C THR A 63 2.52 -7.24 12.54
N ASN A 64 3.16 -7.47 13.68
CA ASN A 64 4.17 -8.51 13.85
C ASN A 64 3.53 -9.91 14.04
N LEU A 65 4.33 -10.95 14.32
CA LEU A 65 3.80 -12.30 14.56
C LEU A 65 2.81 -12.40 15.73
N GLY A 66 2.95 -11.54 16.75
CA GLY A 66 2.06 -11.46 17.90
C GLY A 66 0.82 -10.58 17.67
N ASP A 67 0.57 -10.17 16.42
CA ASP A 67 -0.47 -9.22 16.03
C ASP A 67 -0.31 -7.81 16.66
N ASP A 68 0.87 -7.43 17.19
CA ASP A 68 1.13 -6.07 17.68
C ASP A 68 1.37 -5.10 16.54
N THR A 69 0.81 -3.90 16.66
CA THR A 69 1.08 -2.76 15.76
C THR A 69 2.15 -1.83 16.33
N ALA A 70 2.61 -0.87 15.53
CA ALA A 70 3.49 0.21 16.00
C ALA A 70 2.92 0.97 17.22
N LEU A 71 1.58 1.15 17.28
CA LEU A 71 0.89 1.78 18.41
C LEU A 71 1.01 0.96 19.69
N HIS A 72 0.90 -0.38 19.61
CA HIS A 72 1.09 -1.27 20.76
C HIS A 72 2.50 -1.11 21.34
N LEU A 73 3.52 -1.14 20.47
CA LEU A 73 4.92 -1.07 20.88
C LEU A 73 5.28 0.29 21.48
N ALA A 74 4.85 1.38 20.86
CA ALA A 74 5.06 2.72 21.40
C ALA A 74 4.38 2.90 22.78
N ALA A 75 3.17 2.36 22.94
CA ALA A 75 2.44 2.41 24.21
C ALA A 75 3.10 1.54 25.30
N ALA A 76 3.58 0.35 24.96
CA ALA A 76 4.27 -0.53 25.90
C ALA A 76 5.59 0.06 26.41
N HIS A 77 6.30 0.78 25.56
CA HIS A 77 7.63 1.34 25.88
C HIS A 77 7.63 2.78 26.37
N GLY A 78 6.45 3.43 26.49
CA GLY A 78 6.35 4.75 27.12
C GLY A 78 6.66 5.92 26.18
N HIS A 79 6.56 5.73 24.87
CA HIS A 79 6.90 6.75 23.87
C HIS A 79 5.70 7.63 23.50
N TYR A 80 5.38 8.58 24.38
CA TYR A 80 4.23 9.47 24.24
C TYR A 80 4.20 10.23 22.90
N ASP A 81 5.36 10.74 22.45
CA ASP A 81 5.47 11.53 21.23
C ASP A 81 5.16 10.72 19.97
N VAL A 82 5.57 9.46 19.93
CA VAL A 82 5.20 8.51 18.87
C VAL A 82 3.71 8.18 18.93
N VAL A 83 3.16 7.86 20.11
CA VAL A 83 1.73 7.57 20.28
C VAL A 83 0.88 8.77 19.83
N TYR A 84 1.24 9.97 20.27
CA TYR A 84 0.56 11.20 19.90
C TYR A 84 0.60 11.44 18.40
N PHE A 85 1.78 11.32 17.78
CA PHE A 85 1.93 11.46 16.33
C PHE A 85 1.04 10.46 15.58
N LEU A 86 1.07 9.18 15.99
CA LEU A 86 0.29 8.12 15.36
C LEU A 86 -1.23 8.36 15.46
N LEU A 87 -1.74 8.71 16.64
CA LEU A 87 -3.17 8.93 16.87
C LEU A 87 -3.70 10.22 16.22
N THR A 88 -2.88 11.26 16.10
CA THR A 88 -3.30 12.55 15.53
C THR A 88 -3.28 12.59 14.00
N ASN A 89 -2.38 11.82 13.37
CA ASN A 89 -2.18 11.89 11.92
C ASN A 89 -2.84 10.72 11.16
N PHE A 90 -3.24 9.66 11.86
CA PHE A 90 -3.76 8.44 11.23
C PHE A 90 -5.02 7.95 11.94
N ARG A 91 -5.91 7.30 11.18
CA ARG A 91 -7.11 6.66 11.73
C ARG A 91 -6.73 5.24 12.11
N LEU A 92 -6.31 5.07 13.35
CA LEU A 92 -5.94 3.78 13.90
C LEU A 92 -7.12 3.19 14.67
N ALA A 93 -7.31 1.87 14.53
CA ALA A 93 -8.14 1.15 15.49
C ALA A 93 -7.43 1.18 16.85
N VAL A 94 -7.81 2.16 17.69
CA VAL A 94 -7.15 2.40 18.99
C VAL A 94 -7.28 1.20 19.92
N ASP A 95 -8.37 0.45 19.80
CA ASP A 95 -8.63 -0.83 20.49
C ASP A 95 -8.24 -2.06 19.63
N ALA A 96 -7.35 -1.90 18.65
CA ALA A 96 -6.77 -3.06 17.95
C ALA A 96 -6.23 -4.04 18.98
N ALA A 97 -6.61 -5.31 18.84
CA ALA A 97 -6.29 -6.36 19.79
C ALA A 97 -5.24 -7.30 19.18
N ASN A 98 -4.16 -7.53 19.91
CA ASN A 98 -3.10 -8.45 19.50
C ASN A 98 -3.50 -9.92 19.71
N GLU A 99 -2.57 -10.86 19.53
CA GLU A 99 -2.86 -12.31 19.59
C GLU A 99 -3.38 -12.76 20.97
N HIS A 100 -3.07 -11.99 22.01
CA HIS A 100 -3.51 -12.21 23.39
C HIS A 100 -4.77 -11.42 23.76
N GLY A 101 -5.31 -10.66 22.81
CA GLY A 101 -6.43 -9.74 23.04
C GLY A 101 -6.05 -8.47 23.79
N ASN A 102 -4.75 -8.19 23.97
CA ASN A 102 -4.31 -6.94 24.57
C ASN A 102 -4.40 -5.83 23.54
N THR A 103 -4.90 -4.68 23.98
CA THR A 103 -4.91 -3.42 23.22
C THR A 103 -3.72 -2.55 23.62
N PRO A 104 -3.39 -1.48 22.87
CA PRO A 104 -2.37 -0.51 23.31
C PRO A 104 -2.62 0.03 24.73
N LEU A 105 -3.89 0.18 25.13
CA LEU A 105 -4.27 0.64 26.47
C LEU A 105 -3.93 -0.41 27.55
N HIS A 106 -4.07 -1.71 27.26
CA HIS A 106 -3.63 -2.77 28.18
C HIS A 106 -2.13 -2.61 28.49
N TYR A 107 -1.31 -2.38 27.46
CA TYR A 107 0.13 -2.22 27.64
C TYR A 107 0.48 -0.93 28.39
N ALA A 108 -0.14 0.20 28.06
CA ALA A 108 0.08 1.45 28.78
C ALA A 108 -0.28 1.32 30.28
N CYS A 109 -1.40 0.65 30.60
CA CYS A 109 -1.81 0.39 31.97
C CYS A 109 -0.85 -0.57 32.71
N PHE A 110 -0.44 -1.67 32.06
CA PHE A 110 0.47 -2.67 32.64
C PHE A 110 1.83 -2.07 33.01
N TRP A 111 2.42 -1.30 32.10
CA TRP A 111 3.71 -0.65 32.29
C TRP A 111 3.65 0.69 33.03
N ASN A 112 2.45 1.10 33.48
CA ASN A 112 2.24 2.30 34.28
C ASN A 112 2.55 3.62 33.54
N HIS A 113 2.30 3.68 32.22
CA HIS A 113 2.49 4.88 31.38
C HIS A 113 1.21 5.72 31.35
N HIS A 114 0.97 6.51 32.39
CA HIS A 114 -0.32 7.17 32.64
C HIS A 114 -0.68 8.19 31.57
N GLU A 115 0.26 9.02 31.13
CA GLU A 115 0.04 10.04 30.10
C GLU A 115 -0.38 9.41 28.76
N ILE A 116 0.14 8.22 28.44
CA ILE A 116 -0.24 7.46 27.26
C ILE A 116 -1.63 6.84 27.43
N ALA A 117 -1.93 6.28 28.61
CA ALA A 117 -3.26 5.74 28.88
C ALA A 117 -4.34 6.82 28.79
N GLU A 118 -4.08 8.00 29.35
CA GLU A 118 -4.95 9.17 29.22
C GLU A 118 -5.14 9.59 27.75
N LEU A 119 -4.05 9.62 26.99
CA LEU A 119 -4.10 9.96 25.57
C LEU A 119 -4.94 8.93 24.79
N LEU A 120 -4.72 7.64 24.98
CA LEU A 120 -5.49 6.59 24.32
C LEU A 120 -7.00 6.70 24.64
N ILE A 121 -7.36 6.98 25.89
CA ILE A 121 -8.75 7.21 26.31
C ILE A 121 -9.35 8.43 25.60
N LYS A 122 -8.60 9.53 25.46
CA LYS A 122 -9.05 10.72 24.69
C LYS A 122 -9.37 10.39 23.23
N PHE A 123 -8.66 9.42 22.66
CA PHE A 123 -8.88 8.91 21.30
C PHE A 123 -9.88 7.73 21.26
N GLY A 124 -10.62 7.49 22.34
CA GLY A 124 -11.74 6.54 22.37
C GLY A 124 -11.39 5.11 22.76
N ALA A 125 -10.19 4.85 23.31
CA ALA A 125 -9.82 3.52 23.81
C ALA A 125 -10.72 3.08 24.98
N SER A 126 -11.17 1.83 24.94
CA SER A 126 -12.06 1.27 25.96
C SER A 126 -11.29 0.72 27.15
N LEU A 127 -11.55 1.26 28.35
CA LEU A 127 -11.07 0.69 29.62
C LEU A 127 -11.69 -0.67 29.96
N MET A 128 -12.79 -1.04 29.29
CA MET A 128 -13.59 -2.24 29.56
C MET A 128 -13.38 -3.35 28.52
N GLN A 129 -12.43 -3.18 27.59
CA GLN A 129 -12.09 -4.23 26.64
C GLN A 129 -11.38 -5.37 27.36
N GLU A 130 -11.92 -6.57 27.32
CA GLU A 130 -11.27 -7.75 27.88
C GLU A 130 -10.23 -8.31 26.90
N ASN A 131 -9.13 -8.81 27.43
CA ASN A 131 -8.19 -9.68 26.72
C ASN A 131 -8.59 -11.16 26.86
N LYS A 132 -7.78 -12.09 26.31
CA LYS A 132 -8.02 -13.55 26.39
C LYS A 132 -8.06 -14.10 27.81
N TYR A 133 -7.52 -13.37 28.78
CA TYR A 133 -7.49 -13.76 30.19
C TYR A 133 -8.67 -13.18 30.98
N GLY A 134 -9.58 -12.47 30.32
CA GLY A 134 -10.70 -11.80 30.97
C GLY A 134 -10.29 -10.57 31.79
N SER A 135 -9.09 -10.05 31.58
CA SER A 135 -8.62 -8.83 32.25
C SER A 135 -8.89 -7.61 31.38
N THR A 136 -9.34 -6.53 32.01
CA THR A 136 -9.52 -5.22 31.36
C THR A 136 -8.33 -4.28 31.65
N PRO A 137 -8.08 -3.24 30.82
CA PRO A 137 -7.05 -2.25 31.12
C PRO A 137 -7.21 -1.61 32.50
N LEU A 138 -8.46 -1.39 32.94
CA LEU A 138 -8.73 -0.82 34.26
C LEU A 138 -8.28 -1.73 35.40
N GLU A 139 -8.47 -3.05 35.28
CA GLU A 139 -8.05 -4.05 36.28
C GLU A 139 -6.53 -4.24 36.29
N ILE A 140 -5.87 -4.07 35.13
CA ILE A 140 -4.41 -4.16 35.00
C ILE A 140 -3.72 -2.90 35.55
N ALA A 141 -4.36 -1.74 35.47
CA ALA A 141 -3.81 -0.48 35.94
C ALA A 141 -3.55 -0.50 37.45
N ARG A 142 -2.47 0.16 37.89
CA ARG A 142 -2.20 0.33 39.32
C ARG A 142 -3.34 1.10 40.00
N PRO A 143 -3.64 0.88 41.30
CA PRO A 143 -4.79 1.48 41.98
C PRO A 143 -4.89 3.01 41.84
N ARG A 144 -3.75 3.72 41.95
CA ARG A 144 -3.72 5.18 41.78
C ARG A 144 -4.01 5.61 40.34
N ALA A 145 -3.51 4.87 39.36
CA ALA A 145 -3.77 5.13 37.95
C ALA A 145 -5.23 4.86 37.62
N ALA A 146 -5.78 3.72 38.05
CA ALA A 146 -7.18 3.35 37.87
C ALA A 146 -8.12 4.42 38.45
N ALA A 147 -7.82 4.94 39.65
CA ALA A 147 -8.57 6.01 40.29
C ALA A 147 -8.56 7.34 39.52
N MET A 148 -7.56 7.57 38.66
CA MET A 148 -7.49 8.74 37.77
C MET A 148 -8.14 8.47 36.40
N LEU A 149 -7.87 7.31 35.79
CA LEU A 149 -8.33 6.96 34.45
C LEU A 149 -9.84 6.70 34.40
N ALA A 150 -10.43 6.07 35.42
CA ALA A 150 -11.86 5.77 35.47
C ALA A 150 -12.76 7.03 35.41
N PRO A 151 -12.62 8.04 36.30
CA PRO A 151 -13.46 9.23 36.23
C PRO A 151 -13.21 10.03 34.95
N MET A 152 -11.98 10.03 34.44
CA MET A 152 -11.65 10.65 33.16
C MET A 152 -12.38 9.98 31.99
N ALA A 153 -12.35 8.66 31.90
CA ALA A 153 -13.07 7.93 30.84
C ALA A 153 -14.59 8.15 30.94
N GLN A 154 -15.16 8.19 32.15
CA GLN A 154 -16.57 8.53 32.36
C GLN A 154 -16.90 9.94 31.87
N SER A 155 -16.00 10.91 32.05
CA SER A 155 -16.19 12.27 31.53
C SER A 155 -16.22 12.33 30.00
N TYR A 156 -15.61 11.35 29.33
CA TYR A 156 -15.70 11.13 27.87
C TYR A 156 -16.87 10.21 27.45
N GLY A 157 -17.76 9.84 28.38
CA GLY A 157 -18.95 9.03 28.09
C GLY A 157 -18.74 7.51 28.14
N ALA A 158 -17.60 7.03 28.67
CA ALA A 158 -17.36 5.60 28.80
C ALA A 158 -18.27 4.95 29.87
N ASP A 159 -18.95 3.86 29.49
CA ASP A 159 -19.65 2.97 30.43
C ASP A 159 -18.65 1.96 31.03
N LEU A 160 -18.34 2.13 32.31
CA LEU A 160 -17.41 1.26 33.05
C LEU A 160 -18.11 0.03 33.69
N VAL A 161 -19.43 -0.10 33.54
CA VAL A 161 -20.17 -1.26 34.05
C VAL A 161 -20.18 -2.38 33.00
N ARG A 162 -20.30 -2.01 31.73
CA ARG A 162 -20.40 -2.96 30.62
C ARG A 162 -19.03 -3.39 30.11
N ARG A 163 -18.62 -4.59 30.54
CA ARG A 163 -17.44 -5.29 30.01
C ARG A 163 -17.64 -5.68 28.54
N ARG A 164 -16.60 -5.52 27.71
CA ARG A 164 -16.59 -5.94 26.30
C ARG A 164 -15.76 -7.23 26.19
N PRO A 165 -16.41 -8.40 26.05
CA PRO A 165 -15.69 -9.66 26.05
C PRO A 165 -14.78 -9.77 24.83
N PHE A 166 -13.61 -10.37 25.03
CA PHE A 166 -12.72 -10.71 23.92
C PHE A 166 -13.43 -11.68 22.97
N ARG A 167 -13.48 -11.34 21.67
CA ARG A 167 -13.99 -12.22 20.63
C ARG A 167 -12.81 -12.67 19.78
N ASP A 168 -12.46 -13.95 19.85
CA ASP A 168 -11.41 -14.49 19.01
C ASP A 168 -11.90 -14.60 17.56
N GLN A 169 -11.49 -13.63 16.73
CA GLN A 169 -11.79 -13.61 15.30
C GLN A 169 -10.76 -14.40 14.48
N SER A 170 -9.83 -15.12 15.11
CA SER A 170 -8.81 -15.92 14.41
C SER A 170 -9.39 -16.98 13.47
N TRP A 171 -10.57 -17.53 13.78
CA TRP A 171 -11.26 -18.51 12.94
C TRP A 171 -11.80 -17.92 11.63
N ILE A 172 -12.16 -16.63 11.59
CA ILE A 172 -12.98 -16.06 10.51
C ILE A 172 -12.23 -15.99 9.16
N GLY A 173 -10.93 -16.25 9.10
CA GLY A 173 -10.16 -16.21 7.85
C GLY A 173 -10.04 -14.81 7.22
N THR A 174 -10.77 -13.83 7.76
CA THR A 174 -10.78 -12.41 7.40
C THR A 174 -9.78 -11.57 8.20
N LYS A 175 -8.88 -12.20 8.99
CA LYS A 175 -7.70 -11.50 9.52
C LYS A 175 -6.82 -11.10 8.33
N THR A 176 -7.12 -9.96 7.72
CA THR A 176 -6.23 -9.22 6.83
C THR A 176 -5.10 -8.66 7.67
N ARG A 177 -4.19 -9.54 8.15
CA ARG A 177 -2.85 -9.14 8.58
C ARG A 177 -2.32 -8.23 7.48
N ALA A 178 -2.11 -6.94 7.78
CA ALA A 178 -1.93 -5.88 6.79
C ALA A 178 -1.09 -6.38 5.60
N ARG A 179 -1.80 -6.78 4.54
CA ARG A 179 -1.32 -7.55 3.37
C ARG A 179 0.11 -8.08 3.55
N ASP A 180 0.25 -9.13 4.36
CA ASP A 180 1.49 -9.84 4.69
C ASP A 180 2.68 -9.49 3.76
N ALA A 181 3.73 -8.85 4.27
CA ALA A 181 4.86 -8.30 3.49
C ALA A 181 5.71 -9.37 2.76
N THR A 182 5.35 -10.65 2.83
CA THR A 182 6.14 -11.75 2.28
C THR A 182 6.24 -11.82 0.76
N ILE A 183 5.39 -11.13 -0.04
CA ILE A 183 5.59 -11.13 -1.51
C ILE A 183 6.79 -10.27 -1.91
N TYR A 184 6.98 -9.13 -1.24
CA TYR A 184 8.00 -8.14 -1.60
C TYR A 184 9.44 -8.62 -1.32
N LYS A 185 9.60 -9.76 -0.62
CA LYS A 185 10.89 -10.40 -0.28
C LYS A 185 11.47 -11.30 -1.38
N LEU A 186 10.72 -11.61 -2.41
CA LEU A 186 11.10 -12.66 -3.35
C LEU A 186 11.86 -12.04 -4.53
N ASP A 187 13.17 -12.19 -4.50
CA ASP A 187 14.06 -11.87 -5.60
C ASP A 187 14.46 -13.16 -6.34
N GLY A 188 14.57 -13.10 -7.67
CA GLY A 188 15.13 -14.18 -8.47
C GLY A 188 14.37 -15.51 -8.36
N ASP A 189 15.08 -16.58 -8.01
CA ASP A 189 14.63 -17.98 -8.05
C ASP A 189 13.48 -18.32 -7.08
N ALA A 190 13.13 -17.39 -6.19
CA ALA A 190 12.05 -17.57 -5.22
C ALA A 190 10.65 -17.33 -5.80
N TRP A 191 10.57 -16.76 -7.01
CA TRP A 191 9.36 -16.64 -7.83
C TRP A 191 9.33 -17.73 -8.90
N ASP A 192 8.60 -18.80 -8.62
CA ASP A 192 8.30 -19.81 -9.63
C ASP A 192 6.96 -19.49 -10.32
N PRO A 193 6.92 -19.30 -11.65
CA PRO A 193 5.68 -19.08 -12.39
C PRO A 193 4.65 -20.21 -12.19
N ARG A 194 5.10 -21.42 -11.85
CA ARG A 194 4.24 -22.58 -11.60
C ARG A 194 3.46 -22.48 -10.30
N ASP A 195 3.91 -21.65 -9.37
CA ASP A 195 3.23 -21.41 -8.09
C ASP A 195 2.07 -20.40 -8.24
N VAL A 196 1.88 -19.81 -9.42
CA VAL A 196 0.78 -18.87 -9.68
C VAL A 196 -0.44 -19.62 -10.20
N GLU A 197 -1.48 -19.64 -9.39
CA GLU A 197 -2.78 -20.23 -9.73
C GLU A 197 -3.67 -19.16 -10.39
N LEU A 198 -3.90 -19.27 -11.70
CA LEU A 198 -4.74 -18.33 -12.43
C LEU A 198 -6.22 -18.57 -12.13
N SER A 199 -6.97 -17.50 -11.83
CA SER A 199 -8.39 -17.57 -11.48
C SER A 199 -9.33 -17.02 -12.55
N GLY A 200 -8.85 -16.17 -13.46
CA GLY A 200 -9.65 -15.67 -14.57
C GLY A 200 -9.02 -14.50 -15.33
N ALA A 201 -9.60 -14.15 -16.48
CA ALA A 201 -9.18 -12.98 -17.25
C ALA A 201 -9.82 -11.70 -16.70
N LEU A 202 -9.00 -10.65 -16.50
CA LEU A 202 -9.46 -9.33 -16.07
C LEU A 202 -9.66 -8.39 -17.26
N ALA A 203 -8.74 -8.43 -18.23
CA ALA A 203 -8.82 -7.62 -19.43
C ALA A 203 -8.01 -8.25 -20.56
N ASP A 204 -8.47 -8.05 -21.80
CA ASP A 204 -7.72 -8.44 -22.99
C ASP A 204 -7.42 -7.23 -23.87
N GLY A 205 -6.21 -6.69 -23.74
CA GLY A 205 -5.77 -5.53 -24.49
C GLY A 205 -5.00 -5.89 -25.76
N HIS A 206 -4.72 -4.89 -26.59
CA HIS A 206 -3.87 -5.08 -27.78
C HIS A 206 -2.40 -5.40 -27.44
N GLY A 207 -1.89 -4.83 -26.34
CA GLY A 207 -0.49 -5.00 -25.93
C GLY A 207 -0.25 -6.11 -24.90
N ALA A 208 -1.28 -6.51 -24.15
CA ALA A 208 -1.16 -7.55 -23.15
C ALA A 208 -2.53 -8.14 -22.80
N GLU A 209 -2.52 -9.40 -22.40
CA GLU A 209 -3.63 -10.06 -21.70
C GLU A 209 -3.38 -9.93 -20.19
N VAL A 210 -4.40 -9.54 -19.43
CA VAL A 210 -4.31 -9.31 -17.98
C VAL A 210 -5.18 -10.33 -17.27
N LEU A 211 -4.57 -11.12 -16.40
CA LEU A 211 -5.20 -12.22 -15.69
C LEU A 211 -5.12 -11.99 -14.18
N ARG A 212 -6.14 -12.43 -13.46
CA ARG A 212 -6.12 -12.55 -12.00
C ARG A 212 -5.53 -13.90 -11.64
N GLY A 213 -4.73 -13.94 -10.58
CA GLY A 213 -4.20 -15.16 -10.03
C GLY A 213 -3.94 -15.07 -8.54
N PHE A 214 -3.48 -16.18 -7.98
CA PHE A 214 -3.08 -16.31 -6.60
C PHE A 214 -1.65 -16.83 -6.55
N PHE A 215 -0.80 -16.17 -5.76
CA PHE A 215 0.54 -16.63 -5.46
C PHE A 215 0.69 -16.74 -3.94
N ARG A 216 0.90 -17.95 -3.43
CA ARG A 216 0.97 -18.24 -1.97
C ARG A 216 -0.18 -17.61 -1.17
N ASN A 217 -1.42 -17.87 -1.61
CA ASN A 217 -2.67 -17.33 -1.06
C ASN A 217 -2.84 -15.81 -1.14
N LYS A 218 -2.15 -15.15 -2.06
CA LYS A 218 -2.29 -13.70 -2.26
C LYS A 218 -2.66 -13.37 -3.68
N GLU A 219 -3.61 -12.46 -3.79
CA GLU A 219 -4.12 -12.02 -5.07
C GLU A 219 -3.09 -11.19 -5.82
N VAL A 220 -2.79 -11.63 -7.04
CA VAL A 220 -1.86 -10.98 -7.95
C VAL A 220 -2.51 -10.80 -9.30
N VAL A 221 -1.96 -9.87 -10.06
CA VAL A 221 -2.27 -9.65 -11.46
C VAL A 221 -1.10 -10.16 -12.28
N VAL A 222 -1.39 -11.02 -13.26
CA VAL A 222 -0.43 -11.52 -14.23
C VAL A 222 -0.72 -10.85 -15.56
N LYS A 223 0.21 -10.01 -16.00
CA LYS A 223 0.13 -9.34 -17.29
C LYS A 223 1.04 -10.03 -18.29
N MET A 224 0.42 -10.70 -19.26
CA MET A 224 1.12 -11.43 -20.32
C MET A 224 1.25 -10.54 -21.57
N LEU A 225 2.48 -10.14 -21.89
CA LEU A 225 2.77 -9.24 -23.01
C LEU A 225 2.53 -9.92 -24.36
N LYS A 226 1.75 -9.27 -25.23
CA LYS A 226 1.48 -9.70 -26.61
C LYS A 226 2.55 -9.16 -27.55
N LEU A 227 3.59 -9.94 -27.75
CA LEU A 227 4.67 -9.62 -28.69
C LEU A 227 4.36 -10.14 -30.09
N LYS A 228 4.62 -9.33 -31.12
CA LYS A 228 4.47 -9.75 -32.52
C LYS A 228 5.47 -10.85 -32.89
N HIS A 229 6.72 -10.69 -32.43
CA HIS A 229 7.81 -11.64 -32.58
C HIS A 229 8.59 -11.65 -31.27
N TYR A 230 8.74 -12.83 -30.68
CA TYR A 230 9.58 -13.06 -29.50
C TYR A 230 11.03 -13.28 -29.93
N THR A 231 11.98 -12.69 -29.20
CA THR A 231 13.43 -12.86 -29.41
C THR A 231 14.17 -12.94 -28.08
N ASP A 232 15.30 -13.67 -28.05
CA ASP A 232 16.15 -13.76 -26.87
C ASP A 232 16.74 -12.40 -26.45
N ARG A 233 16.84 -11.46 -27.39
CA ARG A 233 17.21 -10.08 -27.09
C ARG A 233 16.15 -9.41 -26.23
N GLN A 234 14.87 -9.48 -26.61
CA GLN A 234 13.77 -8.91 -25.82
C GLN A 234 13.70 -9.52 -24.42
N ALA A 235 13.93 -10.83 -24.30
CA ALA A 235 13.97 -11.50 -23.00
C ALA A 235 15.12 -11.02 -22.10
N ARG A 236 16.27 -10.63 -22.69
CA ARG A 236 17.38 -10.00 -21.95
C ARG A 236 17.05 -8.58 -21.55
N ASP A 237 16.58 -7.76 -22.49
CA ASP A 237 16.19 -6.36 -22.24
C ASP A 237 15.09 -6.29 -21.15
N PHE A 238 14.14 -7.23 -21.16
CA PHE A 238 13.08 -7.36 -20.14
C PHE A 238 13.63 -7.57 -18.73
N LYS A 239 14.65 -8.42 -18.59
CA LYS A 239 15.33 -8.67 -17.31
C LYS A 239 16.21 -7.49 -16.87
N GLU A 240 16.83 -6.80 -17.81
CA GLU A 240 17.68 -5.64 -17.53
C GLU A 240 16.86 -4.41 -17.06
N GLU A 241 15.69 -4.18 -17.64
CA GLU A 241 14.83 -3.05 -17.28
C GLU A 241 14.01 -3.29 -16.00
N PHE A 242 13.72 -4.56 -15.66
CA PHE A 242 12.85 -4.93 -14.53
C PHE A 242 13.23 -4.33 -13.16
N PRO A 243 14.50 -4.34 -12.71
CA PRO A 243 14.85 -3.84 -11.38
C PRO A 243 14.40 -2.40 -11.12
N ARG A 244 14.35 -1.56 -12.17
CA ARG A 244 13.91 -0.15 -12.07
C ARG A 244 12.41 0.00 -11.77
N LEU A 245 11.63 -1.06 -11.95
CA LEU A 245 10.19 -1.09 -11.73
C LEU A 245 9.82 -1.58 -10.31
N ARG A 246 10.82 -1.99 -9.52
CA ARG A 246 10.68 -2.52 -8.16
C ARG A 246 10.80 -1.40 -7.11
N ILE A 247 9.90 -0.42 -7.18
CA ILE A 247 9.92 0.76 -6.31
C ILE A 247 9.03 0.50 -5.10
N PHE A 248 9.61 0.10 -3.98
CA PHE A 248 8.85 -0.27 -2.76
C PHE A 248 8.77 0.86 -1.71
N ASN A 249 9.54 1.92 -1.90
CA ASN A 249 9.76 3.00 -0.95
C ASN A 249 8.95 4.28 -1.25
N HIS A 250 7.87 4.17 -2.05
CA HIS A 250 6.99 5.29 -2.38
C HIS A 250 5.50 4.93 -2.22
N PRO A 251 4.70 5.70 -1.47
CA PRO A 251 3.31 5.34 -1.16
C PRO A 251 2.37 5.33 -2.37
N ASN A 252 2.63 6.15 -3.39
CA ASN A 252 1.78 6.27 -4.59
C ASN A 252 2.31 5.51 -5.81
N ILE A 253 3.23 4.57 -5.63
CA ILE A 253 3.72 3.69 -6.70
C ILE A 253 3.29 2.27 -6.39
N LEU A 254 2.77 1.58 -7.39
CA LEU A 254 2.52 0.14 -7.34
C LEU A 254 3.70 -0.56 -8.03
N PRO A 255 4.58 -1.22 -7.27
CA PRO A 255 5.77 -1.86 -7.83
C PRO A 255 5.42 -3.10 -8.64
N VAL A 256 6.30 -3.41 -9.60
CA VAL A 256 6.34 -4.76 -10.18
C VAL A 256 6.96 -5.70 -9.15
N LEU A 257 6.24 -6.77 -8.81
CA LEU A 257 6.68 -7.74 -7.83
C LEU A 257 7.68 -8.72 -8.43
N ALA A 258 7.40 -9.20 -9.64
CA ALA A 258 8.23 -10.15 -10.36
C ALA A 258 7.99 -10.13 -11.86
N ILE A 259 8.90 -10.77 -12.58
CA ILE A 259 8.78 -11.07 -14.00
C ILE A 259 9.10 -12.53 -14.28
N PHE A 260 8.53 -13.08 -15.34
CA PHE A 260 8.91 -14.41 -15.82
C PHE A 260 8.73 -14.58 -17.32
N ASN A 261 9.45 -15.56 -17.87
CA ASN A 261 9.44 -15.89 -19.28
C ASN A 261 8.66 -17.19 -19.49
N ALA A 262 7.39 -17.09 -19.86
CA ALA A 262 6.57 -18.22 -20.30
C ALA A 262 6.61 -18.28 -21.83
N THR A 263 7.77 -18.66 -22.39
CA THR A 263 8.05 -18.63 -23.84
C THR A 263 6.85 -19.13 -24.66
N PRO A 264 6.31 -18.35 -25.61
CA PRO A 264 6.86 -17.11 -26.19
C PRO A 264 6.38 -15.80 -25.52
N ARG A 265 5.80 -15.84 -24.32
CA ARG A 265 5.28 -14.67 -23.60
C ARG A 265 6.21 -14.20 -22.50
N LEU A 266 6.32 -12.88 -22.37
CA LEU A 266 6.96 -12.22 -21.23
C LEU A 266 5.85 -11.77 -20.27
N CYS A 267 6.00 -12.06 -18.99
CA CYS A 267 4.95 -11.87 -18.01
C CYS A 267 5.43 -10.98 -16.87
N VAL A 268 4.58 -10.04 -16.48
CA VAL A 268 4.80 -9.11 -15.36
C VAL A 268 3.79 -9.44 -14.27
N ILE A 269 4.24 -9.47 -13.01
CA ILE A 269 3.38 -9.71 -11.84
C ILE A 269 3.31 -8.43 -11.00
N SER A 270 2.09 -7.99 -10.70
CA SER A 270 1.80 -6.92 -9.75
C SER A 270 0.75 -7.37 -8.74
N GLU A 271 0.55 -6.59 -7.69
CA GLU A 271 -0.49 -6.85 -6.69
C GLU A 271 -1.88 -6.57 -7.28
N PHE A 272 -2.87 -7.37 -6.88
CA PHE A 272 -4.26 -7.13 -7.28
C PHE A 272 -4.87 -5.97 -6.50
N MET A 273 -5.41 -5.00 -7.23
CA MET A 273 -6.10 -3.83 -6.68
C MET A 273 -7.62 -4.00 -6.82
N PRO A 274 -8.38 -4.02 -5.71
CA PRO A 274 -9.80 -4.38 -5.73
C PRO A 274 -10.67 -3.35 -6.46
N PHE A 275 -10.34 -2.06 -6.38
CA PHE A 275 -11.06 -1.00 -7.09
C PHE A 275 -10.63 -0.86 -8.55
N GLY A 276 -9.61 -1.60 -8.98
CA GLY A 276 -9.11 -1.58 -10.36
C GLY A 276 -8.54 -0.22 -10.77
N THR A 277 -8.76 0.15 -12.03
CA THR A 277 -8.21 1.38 -12.62
C THR A 277 -9.06 2.60 -12.31
N LEU A 278 -8.45 3.79 -12.26
CA LEU A 278 -9.17 5.07 -12.15
C LEU A 278 -10.18 5.25 -13.28
N TYR A 279 -9.89 4.74 -14.49
CA TYR A 279 -10.85 4.72 -15.59
C TYR A 279 -12.13 3.96 -15.22
N ASN A 280 -12.01 2.74 -14.67
CA ASN A 280 -13.15 1.92 -14.29
C ASN A 280 -13.93 2.54 -13.13
N LEU A 281 -13.24 3.17 -12.18
CA LEU A 281 -13.87 3.87 -11.06
C LEU A 281 -14.74 5.05 -11.57
N LEU A 282 -14.23 5.82 -12.53
CA LEU A 282 -14.95 6.97 -13.09
C LEU A 282 -15.98 6.59 -14.18
N HIS A 283 -15.84 5.42 -14.79
CA HIS A 283 -16.68 4.91 -15.86
C HIS A 283 -17.08 3.47 -15.53
N PRO A 284 -17.89 3.26 -14.48
CA PRO A 284 -18.29 1.93 -14.06
C PRO A 284 -19.00 1.22 -15.24
N PRO A 285 -18.66 -0.04 -15.52
CA PRO A 285 -19.37 -0.80 -16.54
C PRO A 285 -20.86 -0.88 -16.16
N PRO A 286 -21.77 -0.96 -17.15
CA PRO A 286 -23.18 -1.20 -16.86
C PRO A 286 -23.32 -2.50 -16.07
N PRO A 287 -24.28 -2.58 -15.12
CA PRO A 287 -24.40 -3.74 -14.26
C PRO A 287 -24.57 -5.01 -15.09
N GLY A 288 -23.68 -5.97 -14.88
CA GLY A 288 -23.71 -7.26 -15.58
C GLY A 288 -24.78 -8.19 -15.00
N PRO A 289 -25.21 -9.22 -15.74
CA PRO A 289 -26.22 -10.18 -15.27
C PRO A 289 -25.82 -10.96 -13.99
N GLN A 290 -24.55 -10.94 -13.59
CA GLN A 290 -24.04 -11.59 -12.38
C GLN A 290 -23.97 -10.68 -11.14
N GLN A 291 -24.13 -9.35 -11.27
CA GLN A 291 -24.15 -8.43 -10.12
C GLN A 291 -25.49 -8.44 -9.35
N ILE A 292 -26.47 -9.22 -9.82
CA ILE A 292 -27.84 -9.28 -9.28
C ILE A 292 -28.00 -10.40 -8.24
N LEU A 293 -26.99 -11.25 -8.01
CA LEU A 293 -27.17 -12.55 -7.32
C LEU A 293 -26.74 -12.64 -5.85
N ASP A 294 -26.36 -11.55 -5.20
CA ASP A 294 -26.14 -11.56 -3.75
C ASP A 294 -27.36 -10.98 -3.03
N GLU A 295 -28.36 -11.81 -2.73
CA GLU A 295 -29.60 -11.42 -2.01
C GLU A 295 -29.36 -10.83 -0.60
N ASN A 296 -28.12 -10.90 -0.10
CA ASN A 296 -27.69 -10.31 1.19
C ASN A 296 -26.52 -9.31 1.06
N ALA A 297 -26.00 -9.05 -0.14
CA ALA A 297 -25.06 -7.94 -0.35
C ALA A 297 -25.89 -6.76 -0.85
N HIS A 298 -25.88 -5.66 -0.10
CA HIS A 298 -26.33 -4.41 -0.68
C HIS A 298 -25.58 -4.21 -2.00
N PRO A 299 -26.25 -3.85 -3.11
CA PRO A 299 -25.54 -3.50 -4.32
C PRO A 299 -24.62 -2.35 -3.95
N HIS A 300 -23.31 -2.62 -3.84
CA HIS A 300 -22.34 -1.58 -3.62
C HIS A 300 -22.36 -0.73 -4.88
N GLU A 301 -23.11 0.38 -4.83
CA GLU A 301 -23.05 1.40 -5.85
C GLU A 301 -21.55 1.78 -6.00
N PRO A 302 -21.05 1.90 -7.24
CA PRO A 302 -19.66 2.29 -7.44
C PRO A 302 -19.39 3.60 -6.69
N PRO A 303 -18.25 3.73 -5.98
CA PRO A 303 -18.01 4.90 -5.14
C PRO A 303 -18.13 6.18 -5.96
N VAL A 304 -19.00 7.09 -5.54
CA VAL A 304 -19.12 8.41 -6.17
C VAL A 304 -17.87 9.20 -5.79
N VAL A 305 -17.02 9.48 -6.78
CA VAL A 305 -15.79 10.26 -6.55
C VAL A 305 -16.15 11.74 -6.38
N SER A 306 -16.01 12.25 -5.15
CA SER A 306 -16.18 13.68 -4.86
C SER A 306 -15.05 14.52 -5.47
N LEU A 307 -15.29 15.84 -5.59
CA LEU A 307 -14.24 16.78 -6.01
C LEU A 307 -13.02 16.74 -5.08
N ARG A 308 -13.25 16.55 -3.77
CA ARG A 308 -12.19 16.43 -2.78
C ARG A 308 -11.33 15.19 -3.07
N GLN A 309 -11.96 14.05 -3.33
CA GLN A 309 -11.24 12.82 -3.64
C GLN A 309 -10.50 12.91 -4.99
N ALA A 310 -11.10 13.56 -6.00
CA ALA A 310 -10.42 13.82 -7.27
C ALA A 310 -9.14 14.66 -7.09
N LEU A 311 -9.17 15.70 -6.25
CA LEU A 311 -7.99 16.50 -5.91
C LEU A 311 -6.91 15.68 -5.17
N ARG A 312 -7.34 14.76 -4.28
CA ARG A 312 -6.42 13.83 -3.59
C ARG A 312 -5.74 12.89 -4.58
N PHE A 313 -6.50 12.27 -5.50
CA PHE A 313 -5.92 11.46 -6.57
C PHE A 313 -4.94 12.24 -7.44
N ALA A 314 -5.27 13.50 -7.79
CA ALA A 314 -4.35 14.35 -8.56
C ALA A 314 -3.05 14.61 -7.80
N LEU A 315 -3.12 14.86 -6.48
CA LEU A 315 -1.95 15.04 -5.63
C LEU A 315 -1.10 13.76 -5.52
N ASP A 316 -1.74 12.61 -5.33
CA ASP A 316 -1.10 11.29 -5.28
C ASP A 316 -0.33 10.98 -6.57
N ILE A 317 -0.99 11.19 -7.72
CA ILE A 317 -0.40 11.04 -9.05
C ILE A 317 0.78 12.01 -9.21
N ALA A 318 0.63 13.27 -8.80
CA ALA A 318 1.69 14.27 -8.91
C ALA A 318 2.94 13.89 -8.10
N LYS A 319 2.77 13.43 -6.85
CA LYS A 319 3.88 12.94 -6.01
C LYS A 319 4.61 11.76 -6.64
N ALA A 320 3.86 10.78 -7.16
CA ALA A 320 4.45 9.64 -7.85
C ALA A 320 5.23 10.08 -9.11
N MET A 321 4.66 10.98 -9.92
CA MET A 321 5.32 11.49 -11.11
C MET A 321 6.57 12.32 -10.79
N GLU A 322 6.54 13.12 -9.73
CA GLU A 322 7.72 13.83 -9.20
C GLU A 322 8.84 12.84 -8.88
N PHE A 323 8.51 11.75 -8.17
CA PHE A 323 9.47 10.71 -7.83
C PHE A 323 10.05 10.01 -9.07
N LEU A 324 9.22 9.66 -10.05
CA LEU A 324 9.67 9.01 -11.30
C LEU A 324 10.52 9.91 -12.21
N HIS A 325 10.39 11.23 -12.03
CA HIS A 325 11.17 12.23 -12.77
C HIS A 325 12.46 12.64 -12.04
N THR A 326 12.75 12.08 -10.87
CA THR A 326 14.02 12.29 -10.18
C THR A 326 15.20 11.88 -11.08
N PRO A 327 16.32 12.63 -11.06
CA PRO A 327 17.47 12.35 -11.92
C PRO A 327 18.01 10.92 -11.81
N GLU A 328 17.91 10.33 -10.63
CA GLU A 328 18.44 9.02 -10.27
C GLU A 328 17.60 7.89 -10.88
N LEU A 329 16.28 8.02 -10.89
CA LEU A 329 15.37 6.94 -11.27
C LEU A 329 14.90 7.01 -12.73
N LYS A 330 14.86 8.22 -13.32
CA LYS A 330 14.28 8.56 -14.65
C LYS A 330 13.71 7.34 -15.38
N VAL A 331 12.38 7.21 -15.33
CA VAL A 331 11.62 6.15 -16.03
C VAL A 331 11.00 6.74 -17.32
N PRO A 332 11.78 7.01 -18.39
CA PRO A 332 11.36 7.85 -19.51
C PRO A 332 10.23 7.26 -20.35
N ASN A 333 9.95 5.97 -20.21
CA ASN A 333 8.93 5.27 -21.00
C ASN A 333 7.62 5.07 -20.23
N PHE A 334 7.47 5.66 -19.04
CA PHE A 334 6.19 5.66 -18.34
C PHE A 334 5.24 6.69 -18.96
N ARG A 335 4.06 6.25 -19.40
CA ARG A 335 3.06 7.12 -20.03
C ARG A 335 1.82 7.19 -19.15
N LEU A 336 1.57 8.33 -18.52
CA LEU A 336 0.42 8.49 -17.65
C LEU A 336 -0.90 8.47 -18.42
N ASN A 337 -1.86 7.66 -17.96
CA ASN A 337 -3.27 7.74 -18.34
C ASN A 337 -4.16 7.18 -17.21
N SER A 338 -5.48 7.37 -17.29
CA SER A 338 -6.42 6.89 -16.26
C SER A 338 -6.54 5.36 -16.13
N ARG A 339 -6.02 4.58 -17.10
CA ARG A 339 -5.99 3.11 -17.02
C ARG A 339 -4.74 2.58 -16.31
N HIS A 340 -3.68 3.37 -16.26
CA HIS A 340 -2.41 3.03 -15.58
C HIS A 340 -2.35 3.53 -14.13
N VAL A 341 -3.39 4.22 -13.68
CA VAL A 341 -3.58 4.61 -12.27
C VAL A 341 -4.49 3.56 -11.65
N LEU A 342 -3.99 2.79 -10.69
CA LEU A 342 -4.79 1.87 -9.90
C LEU A 342 -5.22 2.52 -8.59
N ILE A 343 -6.41 2.13 -8.15
CA ILE A 343 -7.02 2.63 -6.94
C ILE A 343 -6.95 1.54 -5.87
N ASP A 344 -6.49 1.94 -4.70
CA ASP A 344 -6.34 1.09 -3.52
C ASP A 344 -7.02 1.76 -2.33
N GLU A 345 -7.19 1.00 -1.26
CA GLU A 345 -7.59 1.56 0.02
C GLU A 345 -6.37 2.24 0.68
N ASP A 346 -6.58 3.43 1.21
CA ASP A 346 -5.59 4.12 2.04
C ASP A 346 -5.54 3.43 3.40
N ILE A 347 -4.71 2.39 3.50
CA ILE A 347 -4.55 1.57 4.72
C ILE A 347 -4.21 2.44 5.95
N ALA A 348 -3.62 3.62 5.77
CA ALA A 348 -3.34 4.55 6.87
C ALA A 348 -4.60 5.26 7.42
N LYS A 349 -5.72 5.17 6.69
CA LYS A 349 -7.05 5.65 7.08
C LYS A 349 -8.03 4.54 7.48
N ILE A 350 -7.66 3.28 7.29
CA ILE A 350 -8.48 2.14 7.71
C ILE A 350 -8.28 1.95 9.22
N GLY A 351 -9.25 2.42 10.02
CA GLY A 351 -9.24 2.21 11.47
C GLY A 351 -10.35 2.95 12.18
N ASN A 352 -11.34 2.17 12.62
CA ASN A 352 -12.58 2.51 13.32
C ASN A 352 -13.60 3.44 12.62
N PRO A 353 -14.89 3.08 12.61
CA PRO A 353 -16.00 3.87 12.07
C PRO A 353 -16.40 4.99 13.04
N VAL A 354 -15.46 5.81 13.49
CA VAL A 354 -15.79 6.90 14.42
C VAL A 354 -16.66 7.97 13.74
N ASP A 355 -16.63 8.03 12.40
CA ASP A 355 -17.51 8.87 11.60
C ASP A 355 -18.30 7.96 10.63
N GLU A 356 -19.48 7.47 11.02
CA GLU A 356 -20.45 6.85 10.08
C GLU A 356 -20.86 7.84 8.96
N ASP A 357 -20.58 9.14 9.15
CA ASP A 357 -20.89 10.23 8.22
C ASP A 357 -19.76 10.57 7.22
N MET A 358 -18.60 9.91 7.26
CA MET A 358 -17.54 10.14 6.27
C MET A 358 -17.80 9.32 5.01
N PRO A 359 -17.82 9.94 3.81
CA PRO A 359 -18.10 9.19 2.60
C PRO A 359 -16.95 8.23 2.25
N ASP A 360 -17.30 7.02 1.84
CA ASP A 360 -16.38 5.91 1.54
C ASP A 360 -15.27 6.29 0.53
N ASP A 361 -15.52 7.28 -0.33
CA ASP A 361 -14.56 7.74 -1.33
C ASP A 361 -13.30 8.40 -0.72
N GLU A 362 -13.39 8.95 0.49
CA GLU A 362 -12.26 9.58 1.19
C GLU A 362 -11.19 8.58 1.68
N MET A 363 -11.48 7.28 1.60
CA MET A 363 -10.58 6.19 1.98
C MET A 363 -9.73 5.66 0.82
N LEU A 364 -9.80 6.26 -0.37
CA LEU A 364 -9.09 5.77 -1.55
C LEU A 364 -7.76 6.50 -1.78
N ILE A 365 -6.77 5.78 -2.31
CA ILE A 365 -5.46 6.29 -2.71
C ILE A 365 -5.16 5.91 -4.17
N ALA A 366 -4.55 6.82 -4.92
CA ALA A 366 -4.08 6.53 -6.28
C ALA A 366 -2.63 6.04 -6.28
N ARG A 367 -2.38 4.96 -7.03
CA ARG A 367 -1.06 4.38 -7.26
C ARG A 367 -0.76 4.28 -8.75
N LEU A 368 0.44 4.66 -9.18
CA LEU A 368 0.90 4.44 -10.55
C LEU A 368 1.35 2.99 -10.73
N ASP A 369 0.75 2.27 -11.67
CA ASP A 369 1.08 0.87 -11.94
C ASP A 369 2.36 0.73 -12.78
N MET A 370 3.45 0.31 -12.15
CA MET A 370 4.71 0.10 -12.86
C MET A 370 4.65 -1.09 -13.83
N ALA A 371 3.65 -1.98 -13.73
CA ALA A 371 3.45 -3.05 -14.71
C ALA A 371 2.94 -2.51 -16.08
N ASP A 372 2.47 -1.27 -16.14
CA ASP A 372 2.16 -0.55 -17.38
C ASP A 372 3.35 0.18 -18.01
N TYR A 373 4.53 0.07 -17.40
CA TYR A 373 5.78 0.53 -18.00
C TYR A 373 6.01 -0.08 -19.39
N LYS A 374 6.50 0.75 -20.32
CA LYS A 374 6.83 0.34 -21.68
C LYS A 374 8.30 0.00 -21.80
N PHE A 375 8.57 -1.30 -21.84
CA PHE A 375 9.90 -1.82 -22.15
C PHE A 375 10.39 -1.34 -23.52
N SER A 376 11.71 -1.22 -23.66
CA SER A 376 12.38 -0.66 -24.86
C SER A 376 11.99 -1.33 -26.18
N PHE A 377 11.60 -2.60 -26.14
CA PHE A 377 11.19 -3.37 -27.31
C PHE A 377 9.71 -3.20 -27.72
N HIS A 378 8.91 -2.43 -26.98
CA HIS A 378 7.55 -2.10 -27.40
C HIS A 378 7.55 -1.08 -28.55
N GLU A 379 6.69 -1.30 -29.55
CA GLU A 379 6.57 -0.39 -30.69
C GLU A 379 5.98 0.98 -30.27
N LYS A 380 6.78 2.05 -30.38
CA LYS A 380 6.34 3.42 -30.03
C LYS A 380 5.12 3.92 -30.83
N ALA A 381 4.88 3.37 -32.02
CA ALA A 381 3.85 3.83 -32.96
C ALA A 381 2.43 3.30 -32.67
N ARG A 382 2.29 2.21 -31.90
CA ARG A 382 0.98 1.59 -31.60
C ARG A 382 0.22 2.27 -30.45
N GLU A 383 0.84 3.23 -29.78
CA GLU A 383 0.34 3.74 -28.50
C GLU A 383 0.08 5.25 -28.60
N TYR A 384 -0.86 5.58 -29.47
CA TYR A 384 -1.30 6.96 -29.69
C TYR A 384 -2.61 7.20 -28.91
N ASN A 385 -2.49 7.86 -27.76
CA ASN A 385 -3.63 8.36 -26.99
C ASN A 385 -3.68 9.89 -27.12
N PRO A 386 -4.23 10.43 -28.22
CA PRO A 386 -4.13 11.86 -28.54
C PRO A 386 -4.66 12.77 -27.44
N ALA A 387 -5.69 12.31 -26.73
CA ALA A 387 -6.33 13.03 -25.63
C ALA A 387 -5.42 13.18 -24.39
N TRP A 388 -4.38 12.36 -24.27
CA TRP A 388 -3.43 12.35 -23.14
C TRP A 388 -2.03 12.83 -23.56
N MET A 389 -1.86 13.25 -24.81
CA MET A 389 -0.61 13.80 -25.30
C MET A 389 -0.66 15.32 -25.23
N SER A 390 0.43 15.91 -24.74
CA SER A 390 0.62 17.35 -24.77
C SER A 390 0.66 17.87 -26.21
N PRO A 391 0.41 19.18 -26.44
CA PRO A 391 0.45 19.77 -27.78
C PRO A 391 1.76 19.47 -28.53
N GLU A 392 2.89 19.56 -27.84
CA GLU A 392 4.22 19.24 -28.38
C GLU A 392 4.40 17.75 -28.67
N GLY A 393 3.86 16.87 -27.83
CA GLY A 393 3.85 15.43 -28.06
C GLY A 393 3.03 15.04 -29.30
N ASN A 394 1.88 15.68 -29.49
CA ASN A 394 1.01 15.47 -30.65
C ASN A 394 1.68 15.96 -31.95
N ALA A 395 2.37 17.10 -31.92
CA ALA A 395 3.12 17.60 -33.07
C ALA A 395 4.19 16.59 -33.54
N LEU A 396 4.92 15.97 -32.60
CA LEU A 396 5.91 14.92 -32.89
C LEU A 396 5.27 13.61 -33.38
N GLY A 397 4.13 13.21 -32.79
CA GLY A 397 3.38 12.01 -33.20
C GLY A 397 2.79 12.09 -34.60
N THR A 398 2.37 13.29 -35.02
CA THR A 398 1.82 13.55 -36.36
C THR A 398 2.90 13.42 -37.44
N ASN A 399 4.11 13.89 -37.15
CA ASN A 399 5.27 13.70 -38.04
C ASN A 399 5.60 12.20 -38.20
N MET A 400 5.66 11.41 -37.11
CA MET A 400 5.93 9.97 -37.21
C MET A 400 4.89 9.21 -38.05
N LYS A 401 3.61 9.60 -38.02
CA LYS A 401 2.58 9.00 -38.90
C LYS A 401 2.76 9.38 -40.37
N PHE A 402 3.19 10.62 -40.66
CA PHE A 402 3.56 11.04 -42.01
C PHE A 402 4.73 10.21 -42.55
N PHE A 403 5.81 10.07 -41.77
CA PHE A 403 7.00 9.32 -42.20
C PHE A 403 6.71 7.82 -42.39
N ASN A 404 5.97 7.18 -41.46
CA ASN A 404 5.62 5.76 -41.57
C ASN A 404 4.61 5.44 -42.69
N LYS A 405 3.68 6.36 -43.00
CA LYS A 405 2.68 6.14 -44.06
C LYS A 405 3.25 6.29 -45.47
N PHE A 406 4.34 7.05 -45.62
CA PHE A 406 4.95 7.36 -46.91
C PHE A 406 6.37 6.78 -47.10
N GLY A 407 6.85 5.95 -46.16
CA GLY A 407 8.15 5.26 -46.30
C GLY A 407 9.37 6.17 -46.26
N PHE A 408 9.23 7.39 -45.73
CA PHE A 408 10.34 8.33 -45.60
C PHE A 408 11.11 8.07 -44.29
N ALA A 409 12.45 8.10 -44.35
CA ALA A 409 13.28 8.07 -43.16
C ALA A 409 12.98 9.30 -42.28
N PRO A 410 12.95 9.17 -40.93
CA PRO A 410 12.75 10.30 -40.05
C PRO A 410 13.87 11.33 -40.25
N PRO A 411 13.59 12.64 -40.13
CA PRO A 411 14.61 13.67 -40.29
C PRO A 411 15.71 13.50 -39.23
N PRO A 412 16.97 13.82 -39.56
CA PRO A 412 18.06 13.78 -38.58
C PRO A 412 17.72 14.67 -37.38
N ARG A 413 18.09 14.23 -36.18
CA ARG A 413 17.87 14.99 -34.95
C ARG A 413 18.59 16.33 -35.08
N SER A 414 17.87 17.43 -34.86
CA SER A 414 18.44 18.77 -34.78
C SER A 414 19.47 18.81 -33.65
N GLY A 415 20.74 18.75 -34.01
CA GLY A 415 21.87 18.57 -33.09
C GLY A 415 23.19 18.21 -33.80
N GLU A 416 23.16 17.85 -35.08
CA GLU A 416 24.35 17.81 -35.93
C GLU A 416 24.34 18.99 -36.90
N PHE A 417 24.83 20.13 -36.41
CA PHE A 417 25.50 21.17 -37.20
C PHE A 417 26.59 21.80 -36.33
#